data_AF-A0A350TKH1-F1
#
_entry.id   AF-A0A350TKH1-F1
#
_cell.length_a   1.000
_cell.length_b   1.000
_cell.length_c   1.000
_cell.angle_alpha   90.00
_cell.angle_beta   90.00
_cell.angle_gamma   90.00
#
_symmetry.space_group_name_H-M   'P 1'
#
loop_
_entity.id
_entity.type
_entity.pdbx_description
1 polymer ?
#
loop_
_entity_poly.entity_id
_entity_poly.type
_entity_poly.pdbx_seq_one_letter_code
_entity_poly.pdbx_strand_id
1 'polypeptide(L)'
;GFTGADLENLLNEAALLTGRQDKKLITEEAIHQSVIKVIVGPEKHSRVVPEAERRLTAFHEAGHAVVMHALPRLDPVHQITIVPRGQAGGMTI
;
A
#
# COMPACT_ATOMS: atom_id res chain seq x y z
N GLY A 1 -1.71 -14.22 3.62
CA GLY A 1 -0.73 -14.55 4.68
C GLY A 1 0.67 -14.53 4.10
N PHE A 2 1.69 -14.34 4.94
CA PHE A 2 3.10 -14.23 4.52
C PHE A 2 3.82 -15.57 4.69
N THR A 3 4.72 -15.90 3.76
CA THR A 3 5.70 -16.99 3.92
C THR A 3 6.92 -16.50 4.71
N GLY A 4 7.80 -17.41 5.14
CA GLY A 4 9.06 -17.04 5.80
C GLY A 4 9.96 -16.14 4.93
N ALA A 5 9.99 -16.39 3.61
CA ALA A 5 10.70 -15.55 2.66
C ALA A 5 10.07 -14.15 2.53
N ASP A 6 8.74 -14.05 2.59
CA ASP A 6 8.06 -12.75 2.54
C ASP A 6 8.34 -11.91 3.79
N LEU A 7 8.42 -12.56 4.97
CA LEU A 7 8.78 -11.91 6.22
C LEU A 7 10.23 -11.41 6.23
N GLU A 8 11.16 -12.23 5.71
CA GLU A 8 12.56 -11.83 5.52
C GLU A 8 12.66 -10.60 4.62
N ASN A 9 11.99 -10.64 3.46
CA ASN A 9 11.98 -9.54 2.51
C ASN A 9 11.36 -8.26 3.11
N LEU A 10 10.26 -8.39 3.86
CA LEU A 10 9.60 -7.28 4.56
C LEU A 10 10.52 -6.59 5.57
N LEU A 11 11.22 -7.36 6.40
CA LEU A 11 12.14 -6.80 7.39
C LEU A 11 13.36 -6.14 6.73
N ASN A 12 13.87 -6.73 5.65
CA ASN A 12 14.94 -6.12 4.87
C ASN A 12 14.52 -4.77 4.28
N GLU A 13 13.31 -4.69 3.71
CA GLU A 13 12.78 -3.43 3.18
C GLU A 13 12.54 -2.37 4.28
N ALA A 14 12.10 -2.79 5.46
CA ALA A 14 11.95 -1.89 6.61
C ALA A 14 13.31 -1.33 7.08
N ALA A 15 14.36 -2.15 7.07
CA ALA A 15 15.71 -1.71 7.38
C ALA A 15 16.23 -0.70 6.34
N LEU A 16 16.05 -0.98 5.05
CA LEU A 16 16.44 -0.09 3.96
C LEU A 16 15.71 1.26 4.03
N LEU A 17 14.39 1.24 4.30
CA LEU A 17 13.60 2.46 4.47
C LEU A 17 14.08 3.29 5.66
N THR A 18 14.35 2.62 6.79
CA THR A 18 14.86 3.26 8.01
C THR A 18 16.21 3.94 7.74
N GLY A 19 17.13 3.25 7.05
CA GLY A 19 18.42 3.80 6.67
C GLY A 19 18.31 4.99 5.70
N ARG A 20 17.40 4.94 4.73
CA ARG A 20 17.13 6.07 3.80
C ARG A 20 16.58 7.32 4.49
N GLN A 21 15.97 7.15 5.66
CA GLN A 21 15.44 8.25 6.48
C GLN A 21 16.44 8.71 7.56
N ASP A 22 17.70 8.25 7.51
CA ASP A 22 18.74 8.52 8.51
C ASP A 22 18.33 8.17 9.95
N LYS A 23 17.44 7.17 10.10
CA LYS A 23 16.99 6.67 11.41
C LYS A 23 17.88 5.51 11.87
N LYS A 24 18.06 5.37 13.17
CA LYS A 24 18.91 4.33 13.78
C LYS A 24 18.17 3.05 14.19
N LEU A 25 16.85 3.14 14.35
CA LEU A 25 16.01 2.04 14.82
C LEU A 25 14.85 1.84 13.84
N ILE A 26 14.58 0.57 13.53
CA ILE A 26 13.38 0.20 12.78
C ILE A 26 12.19 0.45 13.70
N THR A 27 11.22 1.21 13.19
CA THR A 27 9.99 1.55 13.91
C THR A 27 8.82 0.79 13.30
N GLU A 28 7.72 0.63 14.05
CA GLU A 28 6.51 0.02 13.48
C GLU A 28 6.02 0.73 12.23
N GLU A 29 6.14 2.06 12.17
CA GLU A 29 5.84 2.83 10.96
C GLU A 29 6.65 2.34 9.75
N ALA A 30 7.95 2.11 9.91
CA ALA A 30 8.79 1.61 8.83
C ALA A 30 8.39 0.17 8.41
N ILE A 31 7.95 -0.66 9.36
CA ILE A 31 7.44 -2.00 9.08
C ILE A 31 6.14 -1.92 8.29
N HIS A 32 5.17 -1.10 8.74
CA HIS A 32 3.89 -0.90 8.06
C HIS A 32 4.06 -0.40 6.63
N GLN A 33 4.97 0.55 6.39
CA GLN A 33 5.24 1.02 5.02
C GLN A 33 5.85 -0.06 4.13
N SER A 34 6.71 -0.91 4.68
CA SER A 34 7.32 -2.03 3.96
C SER A 34 6.34 -3.15 3.65
N VAL A 35 5.34 -3.42 4.51
CA VAL A 35 4.26 -4.37 4.23
C VAL A 35 3.60 -4.05 2.88
N ILE A 36 3.22 -2.79 2.67
CA ILE A 36 2.56 -2.35 1.43
C ILE A 36 3.49 -2.53 0.24
N LYS A 37 4.78 -2.21 0.41
CA LYS A 37 5.78 -2.38 -0.66
C LYS A 37 5.93 -3.85 -1.06
N VAL A 38 5.93 -4.78 -0.11
CA VAL A 38 6.07 -6.22 -0.37
C VAL A 38 4.81 -6.79 -1.02
N ILE A 39 3.61 -6.41 -0.55
CA ILE A 39 2.34 -6.91 -1.09
C ILE A 39 2.09 -6.37 -2.52
N VAL A 40 2.37 -5.09 -2.75
CA VAL A 40 1.86 -4.36 -3.93
C VAL A 40 2.96 -3.96 -4.90
N GLY A 41 4.21 -3.96 -4.44
CA GLY A 41 5.37 -3.48 -5.19
C GLY A 41 5.66 -1.99 -4.98
N PRO A 42 6.72 -1.48 -5.65
CA PRO A 42 7.21 -0.12 -5.47
C PRO A 42 6.25 0.93 -6.05
N GLU A 43 6.24 2.11 -5.44
CA GLU A 43 5.54 3.29 -5.96
C GLU A 43 6.16 3.77 -7.28
N LYS A 44 5.30 4.11 -8.25
CA LYS A 44 5.72 4.74 -9.51
C LYS A 44 5.48 6.24 -9.43
N HIS A 45 6.44 6.99 -8.89
CA HIS A 45 6.35 8.46 -8.83
C HIS A 45 6.45 9.16 -10.19
N SER A 46 7.00 8.50 -11.22
CA SER A 46 7.25 9.13 -12.53
C SER A 46 6.04 9.17 -13.46
N ARG A 47 4.95 8.47 -13.13
CA ARG A 47 3.76 8.47 -14.00
C ARG A 47 2.87 9.65 -13.66
N VAL A 48 2.88 10.67 -14.51
CA VAL A 48 1.89 11.76 -14.45
C VAL A 48 0.53 11.17 -14.80
N VAL A 49 -0.35 11.05 -13.80
CA VAL A 49 -1.74 10.59 -13.98
C VAL A 49 -2.63 11.81 -14.23
N PRO A 50 -3.38 11.87 -15.35
CA PRO A 50 -4.34 12.94 -15.59
C PRO A 50 -5.36 13.08 -14.46
N GLU A 51 -5.81 14.30 -14.18
CA GLU A 51 -6.75 14.56 -13.08
C GLU A 51 -8.06 13.76 -13.22
N ALA A 52 -8.57 13.65 -14.45
CA ALA A 52 -9.77 12.86 -14.75
C ALA A 52 -9.60 11.38 -14.41
N GLU A 53 -8.46 10.78 -14.77
CA GLU A 53 -8.14 9.40 -14.42
C GLU A 53 -7.98 9.23 -12.91
N ARG A 54 -7.26 10.14 -12.25
CA ARG A 54 -7.09 10.12 -10.79
C ARG A 54 -8.43 10.19 -10.06
N ARG A 55 -9.36 11.01 -10.56
CA ARG A 55 -10.72 11.15 -10.01
C ARG A 55 -11.54 9.88 -10.22
N LEU A 56 -11.44 9.26 -11.40
CA LEU A 56 -12.10 7.98 -11.67
C LEU A 56 -11.61 6.88 -10.73
N THR A 57 -10.29 6.76 -10.56
CA THR A 57 -9.69 5.82 -9.60
C THR A 57 -10.16 6.10 -8.17
N ALA A 58 -10.23 7.36 -7.75
CA ALA A 58 -10.72 7.70 -6.42
C ALA A 58 -12.16 7.22 -6.18
N PHE A 59 -13.05 7.37 -7.17
CA PHE A 59 -14.41 6.83 -7.06
C PHE A 59 -14.44 5.29 -7.06
N HIS A 60 -13.58 4.64 -7.85
CA HIS A 60 -13.49 3.18 -7.89
C HIS A 60 -13.09 2.61 -6.52
N GLU A 61 -12.00 3.11 -5.93
CA GLU A 61 -11.53 2.64 -4.63
C GLU A 61 -12.49 3.02 -3.49
N ALA A 62 -13.10 4.22 -3.54
CA ALA A 62 -14.13 4.59 -2.56
C ALA A 62 -15.35 3.64 -2.63
N GLY A 63 -15.72 3.17 -3.82
CA GLY A 63 -16.76 2.16 -4.01
C GLY A 63 -16.43 0.85 -3.30
N HIS A 64 -15.21 0.33 -3.48
CA HIS A 64 -14.74 -0.86 -2.77
C HIS A 64 -14.81 -0.65 -1.25
N ALA A 65 -14.31 0.49 -0.77
CA ALA A 65 -14.28 0.80 0.66
C ALA A 65 -15.67 0.85 1.30
N VAL A 66 -16.63 1.50 0.65
CA VAL A 66 -18.02 1.58 1.16
C VAL A 66 -18.67 0.20 1.21
N VAL A 67 -18.51 -0.60 0.15
CA VAL A 67 -19.11 -1.95 0.09
C VAL A 67 -18.50 -2.86 1.15
N MET A 68 -17.17 -2.85 1.31
CA MET A 68 -16.48 -3.63 2.34
C MET A 68 -16.92 -3.22 3.74
N HIS A 69 -17.04 -1.91 4.01
CA HIS A 69 -17.49 -1.41 5.31
C HIS A 69 -18.95 -1.77 5.61
N ALA A 70 -19.83 -1.74 4.62
CA ALA A 70 -21.26 -1.97 4.82
C ALA A 70 -21.63 -3.45 5.02
N LEU A 71 -20.78 -4.38 4.56
CA LEU A 71 -21.08 -5.81 4.62
C LEU A 71 -20.44 -6.46 5.87
N PRO A 72 -21.23 -7.06 6.78
CA PRO A 72 -20.77 -7.50 8.10
C PRO A 72 -19.87 -8.75 8.09
N ARG A 73 -19.64 -9.37 6.93
CA ARG A 73 -18.84 -10.58 6.76
C ARG A 73 -17.56 -10.35 5.96
N LEU A 74 -17.29 -9.12 5.56
CA LEU A 74 -16.04 -8.77 4.90
C LEU A 74 -15.02 -8.30 5.94
N ASP A 75 -13.75 -8.51 5.61
CA ASP A 75 -12.67 -7.98 6.40
C ASP A 75 -12.72 -6.44 6.39
N PRO A 76 -12.37 -5.77 7.50
CA PRO A 76 -12.38 -4.32 7.58
C PRO A 76 -11.32 -3.73 6.66
N VAL A 77 -11.67 -2.62 6.00
CA VAL A 77 -10.72 -1.84 5.20
C VAL A 77 -9.58 -1.34 6.10
N HIS A 78 -8.37 -1.78 5.80
CA HIS A 78 -7.14 -1.39 6.47
C HIS A 78 -6.53 -0.13 5.85
N GLN A 79 -6.60 0.02 4.52
CA GLN A 79 -5.99 1.15 3.81
C GLN A 79 -6.63 1.40 2.44
N ILE A 80 -6.78 2.67 2.09
CA ILE A 80 -7.24 3.12 0.77
C ILE A 80 -6.19 4.05 0.16
N THR A 81 -5.80 3.82 -1.10
CA THR A 81 -4.87 4.69 -1.82
C THR A 81 -5.22 4.81 -3.30
N ILE A 82 -5.00 5.98 -3.88
CA ILE A 82 -5.10 6.24 -5.33
C ILE A 82 -3.72 6.42 -5.97
N VAL A 83 -2.66 6.10 -5.21
CA VAL A 83 -1.28 6.17 -5.70
C VAL A 83 -1.02 4.90 -6.51
N PRO A 84 -0.65 5.01 -7.79
CA PRO A 84 -0.44 3.85 -8.64
C PRO A 84 0.80 3.05 -8.20
N ARG A 85 0.61 1.74 -8.05
CA ARG A 85 1.67 0.77 -7.73
C ARG A 85 1.55 -0.43 -8.65
N GLY A 86 2.67 -0.89 -9.21
CA GLY A 86 2.65 -2.02 -10.16
C GLY A 86 1.81 -1.75 -11.42
N GLN A 87 0.80 -2.59 -11.66
CA GLN A 87 -0.22 -2.43 -12.71
C GLN A 87 -1.53 -1.80 -12.20
N ALA A 88 -1.68 -1.60 -10.89
CA ALA A 88 -2.90 -1.06 -10.29
C ALA A 88 -2.90 0.49 -10.31
N GLY A 89 -4.08 1.07 -10.59
CA GLY A 89 -4.29 2.52 -10.59
C GLY A 89 -4.51 3.11 -9.19
N GLY A 90 -5.04 2.30 -8.28
CA GLY A 90 -5.32 2.55 -6.87
C GLY A 90 -5.54 1.21 -6.18
N MET A 91 -5.85 1.24 -4.88
CA MET A 91 -6.08 0.02 -4.11
C MET A 91 -6.86 0.28 -2.83
N THR A 92 -7.70 -0.70 -2.48
CA THR A 92 -8.43 -0.83 -1.22
C THR A 92 -8.04 -2.18 -0.61
N ILE A 93 -7.38 -2.15 0.55
CA ILE A 93 -7.01 -3.32 1.35
C ILE A 93 -7.76 -3.28 2.66
#